data_AF-A0A1J3G7Z4-F1
#
_entry.id   AF-A0A1J3G7Z4-F1
#
_cell.length_a   1.000
_cell.length_b   1.000
_cell.length_c   1.000
_cell.angle_alpha   90.00
_cell.angle_beta   90.00
_cell.angle_gamma   90.00
#
_symmetry.space_group_name_H-M   'P 1'
#
loop_
_entity.id
_entity.type
_entity.pdbx_description
1 polymer ?
#
loop_
_entity_poly.entity_id
_entity_poly.type
_entity_poly.pdbx_seq_one_letter_code
_entity_poly.pdbx_strand_id
1 'polypeptide(L)'
;NHVEPVEDESLATVAKLIGCNINELKLSLSKRNMRVGKDTIVQKLTLPQAIDARDALAKSMYSCLFDWLVEQINKSLAVGKKRTGRSISILDIYGFESFDKNSFEQFCINYANERLQ
;
A
#
# COMPACT_ATOMS: atom_id res chain seq x y z
N ASN A 1 -12.61 -15.30 18.88
CA ASN A 1 -12.13 -15.36 17.49
C ASN A 1 -10.92 -14.43 17.27
N HIS A 2 -9.91 -14.49 18.14
CA HIS A 2 -8.66 -13.76 17.97
C HIS A 2 -7.61 -14.70 17.44
N VAL A 3 -6.74 -14.22 16.55
CA VAL A 3 -5.76 -15.04 15.86
C VAL A 3 -4.35 -14.56 16.13
N GLU A 4 -3.42 -15.52 16.19
CA GLU A 4 -2.00 -15.26 16.17
C GLU A 4 -1.41 -15.86 14.90
N PRO A 5 -0.54 -15.14 14.18
CA PRO A 5 0.16 -15.67 13.03
C PRO A 5 0.93 -16.94 13.41
N VAL A 6 0.74 -17.98 12.61
CA VAL A 6 1.54 -19.21 12.71
C VAL A 6 2.96 -18.84 12.30
N GLU A 7 3.93 -19.26 13.09
CA GLU A 7 5.34 -19.13 12.71
C GLU A 7 5.64 -20.16 11.64
N ASP A 8 5.66 -19.70 10.39
CA ASP A 8 6.03 -20.47 9.22
C ASP A 8 7.25 -19.86 8.53
N GLU A 9 7.76 -20.57 7.52
CA GLU A 9 8.91 -20.12 6.73
C GLU A 9 8.63 -18.78 6.02
N SER A 10 7.38 -18.53 5.64
CA SER A 10 6.96 -17.28 4.98
C SER A 10 7.13 -16.08 5.92
N LEU A 11 6.67 -16.19 7.16
CA LEU A 11 6.77 -15.12 8.16
C LEU A 11 8.24 -14.82 8.50
N ALA A 12 9.06 -15.86 8.66
CA ALA A 12 10.50 -15.70 8.90
C ALA A 12 11.21 -15.03 7.71
N THR A 13 10.86 -15.42 6.49
CA THR A 13 11.40 -14.84 5.26
C THR A 13 11.02 -13.37 5.13
N VAL A 14 9.74 -13.04 5.33
CA VAL A 14 9.25 -11.65 5.25
C VAL A 14 9.96 -10.79 6.29
N ALA A 15 10.01 -11.21 7.55
CA ALA A 15 10.68 -10.48 8.63
C ALA A 15 12.16 -10.21 8.30
N LYS A 16 12.87 -11.19 7.73
CA LYS A 16 14.25 -11.05 7.28
C LYS A 16 14.38 -10.05 6.12
N LEU A 17 13.50 -10.13 5.12
CA LEU A 17 13.56 -9.25 3.94
C LEU A 17 13.24 -7.79 4.29
N ILE A 18 12.30 -7.56 5.19
CA ILE A 18 11.94 -6.19 5.63
C ILE A 18 12.82 -5.68 6.79
N GLY A 19 13.71 -6.53 7.31
CA GLY A 19 14.67 -6.17 8.35
C GLY A 19 14.06 -5.91 9.72
N CYS A 20 12.99 -6.61 10.09
CA CYS A 20 12.34 -6.45 11.40
C CYS A 20 12.37 -7.75 12.23
N ASN A 21 12.05 -7.63 13.52
CA ASN A 21 11.94 -8.79 14.39
C ASN A 21 10.64 -9.57 14.08
N ILE A 22 10.74 -10.90 13.94
CA ILE A 22 9.59 -11.77 13.66
C ILE A 22 8.47 -11.62 14.71
N ASN A 23 8.81 -11.43 15.98
CA ASN A 23 7.83 -11.25 17.05
C ASN A 23 7.12 -9.91 16.95
N GLU A 24 7.83 -8.85 16.56
CA GLU A 24 7.24 -7.53 16.35
C GLU A 24 6.28 -7.55 15.16
N LEU A 25 6.66 -8.21 14.05
CA LEU A 25 5.78 -8.41 12.91
C LEU A 25 4.52 -9.19 13.29
N LYS A 26 4.69 -10.29 14.04
CA LYS A 26 3.59 -11.12 14.54
C LYS A 26 2.63 -10.32 15.44
N LEU A 27 3.18 -9.51 16.35
CA LEU A 27 2.39 -8.62 17.20
C LEU A 27 1.64 -7.56 16.38
N SER A 28 2.30 -6.94 15.39
CA SER A 28 1.70 -5.92 14.54
C SER A 28 0.55 -6.46 13.68
N LEU A 29 0.61 -7.73 13.26
CA LEU A 29 -0.43 -8.38 12.45
C LEU A 29 -1.60 -8.94 13.29
N SER A 30 -1.42 -9.09 14.61
CA SER A 30 -2.43 -9.67 15.52
C SER A 30 -3.00 -8.70 16.53
N LYS A 31 -2.37 -7.54 16.74
CA LYS A 31 -2.75 -6.55 17.74
C LYS A 31 -2.75 -5.15 17.14
N ARG A 32 -3.72 -4.35 17.58
CA ARG A 32 -3.80 -2.92 17.27
C ARG A 32 -3.68 -2.12 18.55
N ASN A 33 -2.70 -1.23 18.60
CA ASN A 33 -2.59 -0.24 19.66
C ASN A 33 -3.46 0.95 19.30
N MET A 34 -4.43 1.27 20.16
CA MET A 34 -5.30 2.43 20.01
C MET A 34 -5.08 3.39 21.17
N ARG A 35 -4.85 4.66 20.85
CA ARG A 35 -4.73 5.70 21.86
C ARG A 35 -6.13 6.27 22.13
N VAL A 36 -6.59 6.16 23.38
CA VAL A 36 -7.87 6.70 23.83
C VAL A 36 -7.58 7.66 24.97
N GLY A 37 -7.65 8.97 24.69
CA GLY A 37 -7.24 10.00 25.64
C GLY A 37 -5.75 9.91 25.98
N LYS A 38 -5.42 9.72 27.27
CA LYS A 38 -4.05 9.51 27.74
C LYS A 38 -3.62 8.04 27.73
N ASP A 39 -4.56 7.11 27.58
CA ASP A 39 -4.31 5.68 27.70
C ASP A 39 -4.07 5.03 26.34
N THR A 40 -3.26 3.96 26.33
CA THR A 40 -3.05 3.10 25.16
C THR A 40 -3.68 1.75 25.41
N ILE A 41 -4.69 1.42 24.61
CA ILE A 41 -5.42 0.16 24.68
C ILE A 41 -4.89 -0.77 23.59
N VAL A 42 -4.48 -1.97 23.97
CA VAL A 42 -4.05 -3.01 23.03
C VAL A 42 -5.24 -3.91 22.73
N GLN A 43 -5.77 -3.85 21.50
CA GLN A 43 -6.86 -4.71 21.05
C GLN A 43 -6.32 -5.86 20.21
N LYS A 44 -6.72 -7.09 20.53
CA LYS A 44 -6.46 -8.26 19.68
C LYS A 44 -7.38 -8.24 18.45
N LEU A 45 -6.81 -8.45 17.28
CA LEU A 45 -7.56 -8.47 16.02
C LEU A 45 -8.34 -9.77 15.87
N THR A 46 -9.47 -9.71 15.16
CA THR A 46 -10.17 -10.90 14.66
C THR A 46 -9.48 -11.44 13.40
N LEU A 47 -9.82 -12.66 12.96
CA LEU A 47 -9.25 -13.23 11.74
C LEU A 47 -9.44 -12.31 10.50
N PRO A 48 -10.65 -11.78 10.20
CA PRO A 48 -10.81 -10.85 9.08
C PRO A 48 -9.94 -9.60 9.22
N GLN A 49 -9.87 -9.02 10.42
CA GLN A 49 -9.06 -7.82 10.65
C GLN A 49 -7.55 -8.08 10.49
N ALA A 50 -7.08 -9.27 10.88
CA ALA A 50 -5.69 -9.65 10.70
C ALA A 50 -5.34 -9.86 9.20
N ILE A 51 -6.28 -10.41 8.43
CA ILE A 51 -6.15 -10.53 6.95
C ILE A 51 -6.09 -9.13 6.32
N ASP A 52 -7.02 -8.25 6.70
CA ASP A 52 -7.03 -6.86 6.21
C ASP A 52 -5.73 -6.12 6.57
N ALA A 53 -5.21 -6.32 7.78
CA ALA A 53 -3.94 -5.73 8.21
C ALA A 53 -2.74 -6.24 7.39
N ARG A 54 -2.70 -7.55 7.10
CA ARG A 54 -1.68 -8.15 6.22
C ARG A 54 -1.77 -7.57 4.81
N ASP A 55 -2.96 -7.51 4.23
CA ASP A 55 -3.17 -7.05 2.86
C ASP A 55 -2.89 -5.54 2.75
N ALA A 56 -3.25 -4.76 3.77
CA ALA A 56 -2.89 -3.35 3.87
C ALA A 56 -1.37 -3.14 3.95
N LEU A 57 -0.66 -3.95 4.75
CA LEU A 57 0.81 -3.90 4.81
C LEU A 57 1.43 -4.19 3.44
N ALA A 58 0.98 -5.26 2.76
CA ALA A 58 1.47 -5.62 1.43
C ALA A 58 1.22 -4.52 0.39
N LYS A 59 -0.01 -3.98 0.35
CA LYS A 59 -0.36 -2.87 -0.55
C LYS A 59 0.47 -1.62 -0.26
N SER A 60 0.69 -1.30 1.02
CA SER A 60 1.51 -0.15 1.41
C SER A 60 2.97 -0.31 0.99
N MET A 61 3.56 -1.49 1.19
CA MET A 61 4.93 -1.76 0.75
C MET A 61 5.09 -1.62 -0.76
N TYR A 62 4.16 -2.18 -1.53
CA TYR A 62 4.16 -2.07 -2.98
C TYR A 62 4.01 -0.60 -3.43
N SER A 63 3.09 0.15 -2.82
CA SER A 63 2.89 1.57 -3.12
C SER A 63 4.16 2.37 -2.85
N CYS A 64 4.80 2.19 -1.68
CA CYS A 64 6.04 2.89 -1.35
C CYS A 64 7.18 2.55 -2.30
N LEU A 65 7.29 1.28 -2.73
CA LEU A 65 8.28 0.86 -3.72
C LEU A 65 8.02 1.53 -5.08
N PHE A 66 6.77 1.57 -5.53
CA PHE A 66 6.40 2.22 -6.78
C PHE A 66 6.70 3.73 -6.75
N ASP A 67 6.32 4.41 -5.66
CA ASP A 67 6.61 5.83 -5.47
C ASP A 67 8.12 6.10 -5.46
N TRP A 68 8.90 5.25 -4.79
CA TRP A 68 10.36 5.33 -4.78
C TRP A 68 10.96 5.14 -6.17
N LEU A 69 10.47 4.17 -6.95
CA LEU A 69 10.92 3.96 -8.34
C LEU A 69 10.65 5.19 -9.21
N VAL A 70 9.45 5.77 -9.12
CA VAL A 70 9.09 7.01 -9.83
C VAL A 70 10.03 8.14 -9.42
N GLU A 71 10.33 8.27 -8.12
CA GLU A 71 11.28 9.26 -7.62
C GLU A 71 12.70 9.07 -8.18
N GLN A 72 13.21 7.84 -8.23
CA GLN A 72 14.54 7.55 -8.79
C GLN A 72 14.62 7.87 -10.28
N ILE A 73 13.58 7.53 -11.04
CA ILE A 73 13.49 7.87 -12.47
C ILE A 73 13.48 9.38 -12.64
N ASN A 74 12.64 10.09 -11.87
CA ASN A 74 12.57 11.56 -11.92
C ASN A 74 13.90 12.22 -11.55
N LYS A 75 14.61 11.74 -10.53
CA LYS A 75 15.96 12.23 -10.18
C LYS A 75 16.97 12.01 -11.29
N SER A 76 16.92 10.87 -11.96
CA SER A 76 17.83 10.53 -13.07
C SER A 76 17.55 11.36 -14.32
N LEU A 77 16.28 11.68 -14.58
CA LEU A 77 15.84 12.52 -15.70
C LEU A 77 15.86 14.02 -15.38
N ALA A 78 16.10 14.41 -14.13
CA ALA A 78 16.20 15.81 -13.70
C ALA A 78 17.48 16.44 -14.28
N VAL A 79 17.45 16.78 -15.57
CA VAL A 79 18.48 17.58 -16.20
C VAL A 79 18.38 18.97 -15.59
N GLY A 80 19.43 19.40 -14.89
CA GLY A 80 19.52 20.73 -14.30
C GLY A 80 19.24 21.81 -15.34
N LYS A 81 18.01 22.31 -15.37
CA LYS A 81 17.60 23.33 -16.35
C LYS A 81 16.79 24.41 -15.67
N LYS A 82 17.34 25.62 -15.74
CA LYS A 82 16.63 26.89 -15.64
C LYS A 82 15.29 26.75 -16.34
N ARG A 83 14.20 26.78 -15.55
CA ARG A 83 12.82 26.64 -16.03
C ARG A 83 12.54 27.73 -17.06
N THR A 84 12.67 27.42 -18.34
CA THR A 84 11.88 28.10 -19.36
C THR A 84 10.45 27.64 -19.09
N GLY A 85 9.54 28.51 -18.66
CA GLY A 85 8.20 28.16 -18.15
C GLY A 85 7.22 27.50 -19.14
N ARG A 86 7.71 26.78 -20.15
CA ARG A 86 6.96 26.00 -21.12
C ARG A 86 7.29 24.53 -20.97
N SER A 87 6.27 23.68 -20.97
CA SER A 87 6.38 22.22 -20.87
C SER A 87 5.33 21.55 -21.77
N ILE A 88 5.68 20.41 -22.34
CA ILE A 88 4.77 19.52 -23.06
C ILE A 88 4.71 18.23 -22.24
N SER A 89 3.50 17.78 -21.91
CA SER A 89 3.27 16.57 -21.12
C SER A 89 2.41 15.60 -21.91
N ILE A 90 2.72 14.31 -21.80
CA ILE A 90 1.92 13.21 -22.36
C ILE A 90 1.21 12.54 -21.20
N LEU A 91 -0.09 12.31 -21.35
CA LEU A 91 -0.90 11.58 -20.39
C LEU A 91 -1.31 10.25 -21.01
N ASP A 92 -0.87 9.15 -20.40
CA ASP A 92 -1.26 7.80 -20.75
C ASP A 92 -2.08 7.23 -19.58
N ILE A 93 -3.34 6.87 -19.84
CA ILE A 93 -4.31 6.42 -18.84
C ILE A 93 -5.06 5.18 -19.32
N TYR A 94 -5.53 4.38 -18.37
CA TYR A 94 -6.38 3.22 -18.66
C TYR A 94 -7.72 3.64 -19.29
N GLY A 95 -8.17 2.87 -20.28
CA GLY A 95 -9.48 3.04 -20.90
C GLY A 95 -10.63 2.53 -20.03
N PHE A 96 -11.86 2.75 -20.48
CA PHE A 96 -13.07 2.29 -19.81
C PHE A 96 -13.11 0.75 -19.69
N GLU A 97 -13.41 0.22 -18.51
CA GLU A 97 -13.50 -1.20 -18.21
C GLU A 97 -14.95 -1.65 -17.93
N SER A 98 -15.35 -2.80 -18.48
CA SER A 98 -16.64 -3.42 -18.20
C SER A 98 -16.50 -4.93 -18.16
N PHE A 99 -16.58 -5.49 -16.96
CA PHE A 99 -16.55 -6.93 -16.71
C PHE A 99 -17.88 -7.42 -16.09
N ASP A 100 -18.08 -8.74 -16.05
CA ASP A 100 -19.24 -9.36 -15.40
C ASP A 100 -19.36 -8.99 -13.91
N LYS A 101 -18.24 -8.74 -13.25
CA LYS A 101 -18.15 -8.22 -11.88
C LYS A 101 -17.11 -7.11 -11.82
N ASN A 102 -17.57 -5.89 -11.58
CA ASN A 102 -16.71 -4.72 -11.40
C ASN A 102 -16.47 -4.48 -9.91
N SER A 103 -15.21 -4.33 -9.51
CA SER A 103 -14.82 -3.98 -8.14
C SER A 103 -14.67 -2.45 -8.00
N PHE A 104 -14.25 -2.00 -6.82
CA PHE A 104 -14.03 -0.57 -6.57
C PHE A 104 -12.98 0.02 -7.52
N GLU A 105 -12.00 -0.79 -7.92
CA GLU A 105 -10.93 -0.42 -8.85
C GLU A 105 -11.48 -0.01 -10.22
N GLN A 106 -12.36 -0.83 -10.82
CA GLN A 106 -13.05 -0.50 -12.08
C GLN A 106 -13.87 0.78 -11.96
N PHE A 107 -14.55 0.97 -10.83
CA PHE A 107 -15.29 2.21 -10.58
C PHE A 107 -14.37 3.44 -10.61
N CYS A 108 -13.21 3.37 -9.95
CA CYS A 108 -12.23 4.46 -9.99
C CYS A 108 -11.70 4.72 -11.41
N ILE A 109 -11.39 3.67 -12.18
CA ILE A 109 -10.92 3.77 -13.57
C ILE A 109 -11.98 4.46 -14.44
N ASN A 110 -13.22 3.97 -14.39
CA ASN A 110 -14.31 4.51 -15.21
C ASN A 110 -14.69 5.93 -14.79
N TYR A 111 -14.68 6.23 -13.49
CA TYR A 111 -14.91 7.59 -13.01
C TYR A 111 -13.84 8.57 -13.49
N ALA A 112 -12.56 8.18 -13.49
CA ALA A 112 -11.48 9.01 -14.03
C ALA A 112 -11.67 9.28 -15.53
N ASN A 113 -12.06 8.26 -16.30
CA ASN A 113 -12.41 8.41 -17.72
C ASN A 113 -13.58 9.40 -17.91
N GLU A 114 -14.64 9.26 -17.12
CA GLU A 114 -15.84 10.13 -17.16
C GLU A 114 -15.55 11.59 -16.74
N ARG A 115 -14.43 11.86 -16.07
CA ARG A 115 -13.99 13.23 -15.76
C ARG A 115 -13.11 13.86 -16.83
N LEU A 116 -12.49 13.04 -17.68
CA LEU A 116 -11.60 13.50 -18.75
C LEU A 116 -12.34 13.73 -20.07
N GLN A 117 -13.45 13.02 -20.30
CA GLN A 117 -14.34 13.18 -21.45
C GLN A 117 -15.21 14.43 -21.33
#